data_AF-A0A0D0VSD6-F1
#
_entry.id   AF-A0A0D0VSD6-F1
#
_cell.length_a   1.000
_cell.length_b   1.000
_cell.length_c   1.000
_cell.angle_alpha   90.00
_cell.angle_beta   90.00
_cell.angle_gamma   90.00
#
_symmetry.space_group_name_H-M   'P 1'
#
loop_
_entity.id
_entity.type
_entity.pdbx_description
1 polymer ?
#
loop_
_entity_poly.entity_id
_entity_poly.type
_entity_poly.pdbx_seq_one_letter_code
_entity_poly.pdbx_strand_id
1 'polypeptide(L)'
;MTRSHAKNNTTQSTLTHYERSLLRKDGAARRIGGDSFKPLDACYLCLSQVTDPVACSKGHIYCRECCLSNLISQKASIEAQKREMERWEERERVEREETKAKARERVIQDFEKGMALGGTAGRGIMRNEDAEKKGEKGVGSQFKLDESIVEKATREAEEKAMKVLEEEQTEARKAKLAAFWLPSLTPEAKMGPMKDIKLQTLCHVGAQPHPISRKTLLPVILTYPPNLKAKPICPSCSKELSNANTSFLLSSRSPLASIDMGGEDGRRKKKQKKDREDPLVCGHVICQVCTDTIVKPQGRCSVCEARIEEEGRIPLGKEGTGFAAAGGAEVRKSVTAFRV
;
A
#
# COMPACT_ATOMS: atom_id res chain seq x y z
N MET A 1 11.05 -64.11 -30.91
CA MET A 1 9.73 -64.00 -30.26
C MET A 1 9.41 -62.53 -30.03
N THR A 2 8.67 -61.93 -30.96
CA THR A 2 8.16 -60.56 -30.86
C THR A 2 7.12 -60.53 -29.74
N ARG A 3 7.50 -60.01 -28.56
CA ARG A 3 6.55 -59.75 -27.48
C ARG A 3 5.54 -58.74 -27.98
N SER A 4 4.32 -59.19 -28.19
CA SER A 4 3.16 -58.35 -28.42
C SER A 4 3.07 -57.34 -27.28
N HIS A 5 3.39 -56.08 -27.56
CA HIS A 5 3.12 -54.97 -26.65
C HIS A 5 1.61 -54.87 -26.48
N ALA A 6 1.07 -55.56 -25.47
CA ALA A 6 -0.27 -55.32 -25.00
C ALA A 6 -0.34 -53.85 -24.57
N LYS A 7 -1.06 -53.04 -25.35
CA LYS A 7 -1.30 -51.61 -25.11
C LYS A 7 -2.31 -51.38 -23.97
N ASN A 8 -2.36 -52.28 -22.99
CA ASN A 8 -3.26 -52.19 -21.87
C ASN A 8 -2.51 -51.58 -20.68
N ASN A 9 -3.08 -50.51 -20.12
CA ASN A 9 -2.49 -49.69 -19.05
C ASN A 9 -2.13 -50.47 -17.77
N THR A 10 -2.62 -51.70 -17.62
CA THR A 10 -2.40 -52.58 -16.46
C THR A 10 -1.19 -53.50 -16.59
N THR A 11 -0.46 -53.47 -17.71
CA THR A 11 0.66 -54.41 -17.98
C THR A 11 2.03 -53.90 -17.52
N GLN A 12 2.15 -52.62 -17.15
CA GLN A 12 3.38 -52.06 -16.61
C GLN A 12 3.29 -51.99 -15.08
N SER A 13 4.30 -52.52 -14.39
CA SER A 13 4.43 -52.45 -12.92
C SER A 13 4.67 -51.02 -12.41
N THR A 14 4.89 -50.07 -13.32
CA THR A 14 5.09 -48.66 -13.03
C THR A 14 3.91 -47.86 -13.55
N LEU A 15 3.26 -47.12 -12.65
CA LEU A 15 2.24 -46.14 -13.02
C LEU A 15 2.78 -45.17 -14.06
N THR A 16 1.96 -44.91 -15.08
CA THR A 16 2.24 -43.88 -16.09
C THR A 16 2.26 -42.49 -15.44
N HIS A 17 2.92 -41.51 -16.07
CA HIS A 17 2.94 -40.14 -15.56
C HIS A 17 1.51 -39.56 -15.40
N TYR A 18 0.60 -39.92 -16.32
CA TYR A 18 -0.81 -39.53 -16.25
C TYR A 18 -1.51 -40.11 -15.02
N GLU A 19 -1.38 -41.41 -14.76
CA GLU A 19 -1.97 -42.05 -13.56
C GLU A 19 -1.38 -41.49 -12.26
N ARG A 20 -0.06 -41.25 -12.22
CA ARG A 20 0.58 -40.55 -11.09
C ARG A 20 0.09 -39.12 -10.92
N SER A 21 -0.47 -38.49 -11.95
CA SER A 21 -1.07 -37.16 -11.85
C SER A 21 -2.49 -37.20 -11.29
N LEU A 22 -3.25 -38.28 -11.56
CA LEU A 22 -4.59 -38.49 -10.99
C LEU A 22 -4.53 -38.90 -9.51
N LEU A 23 -3.50 -39.63 -9.10
CA LEU A 23 -3.31 -40.08 -7.70
C LEU A 23 -2.66 -39.02 -6.79
N ARG A 24 -2.47 -37.78 -7.26
CA ARG A 24 -1.88 -36.72 -6.44
C ARG A 24 -2.88 -36.23 -5.40
N LYS A 25 -2.39 -36.05 -4.17
CA LYS A 25 -3.16 -35.44 -3.08
C LYS A 25 -3.59 -34.02 -3.43
N ASP A 26 -4.78 -33.64 -3.01
CA ASP A 26 -5.26 -32.27 -3.12
C ASP A 26 -4.30 -31.31 -2.41
N GLY A 27 -3.74 -30.35 -3.16
CA GLY A 27 -2.75 -29.38 -2.66
C GLY A 27 -1.28 -29.72 -2.94
N ALA A 28 -0.98 -30.89 -3.53
CA ALA A 28 0.37 -31.20 -3.99
C ALA A 28 0.80 -30.28 -5.15
N ALA A 29 2.09 -29.91 -5.16
CA ALA A 29 2.66 -29.04 -6.19
C ALA A 29 2.43 -29.61 -7.60
N ARG A 30 1.73 -28.85 -8.44
CA ARG A 30 1.47 -29.20 -9.85
C ARG A 30 2.31 -28.33 -10.76
N ARG A 31 3.04 -28.97 -11.69
CA ARG A 31 3.71 -28.25 -12.77
C ARG A 31 2.66 -27.64 -13.70
N ILE A 32 2.69 -26.33 -13.84
CA ILE A 32 1.78 -25.57 -14.66
C ILE A 32 2.31 -25.52 -16.10
N GLY A 33 1.42 -25.66 -17.08
CA GLY A 33 1.77 -25.51 -18.50
C GLY A 33 2.04 -24.06 -18.89
N GLY A 34 2.63 -23.86 -20.07
CA GLY A 34 2.90 -22.52 -20.62
C GLY A 34 1.65 -21.66 -20.78
N ASP A 35 0.51 -22.29 -21.06
CA ASP A 35 -0.78 -21.62 -21.32
C ASP A 35 -1.40 -20.95 -20.09
N SER A 36 -0.95 -21.30 -18.88
CA SER A 36 -1.43 -20.64 -17.66
C SER A 36 -0.67 -19.36 -17.34
N PHE A 37 0.44 -19.12 -18.03
CA PHE A 37 1.18 -17.87 -17.93
C PHE A 37 0.62 -16.86 -18.92
N LYS A 38 0.42 -15.64 -18.44
CA LYS A 38 0.01 -14.50 -19.27
C LYS A 38 1.06 -14.25 -20.34
N PRO A 39 0.74 -14.11 -21.63
CA PRO A 39 1.74 -13.79 -22.66
C PRO A 39 2.37 -12.41 -22.41
N LEU A 40 3.58 -12.21 -22.93
CA LEU A 40 4.38 -11.00 -22.67
C LEU A 40 3.65 -9.72 -23.11
N ASP A 41 2.96 -9.79 -24.23
CA ASP A 41 2.22 -8.70 -24.88
C ASP A 41 0.75 -8.59 -24.46
N ALA A 42 0.32 -9.30 -23.42
CA ALA A 42 -1.00 -9.07 -22.83
C ALA A 42 -0.98 -7.94 -21.80
N CYS A 43 -2.13 -7.33 -21.56
CA CYS A 43 -2.37 -6.39 -20.47
C CYS A 43 -2.60 -7.14 -19.14
N TYR A 44 -2.08 -6.62 -18.02
CA TYR A 44 -2.33 -7.21 -16.69
C TYR A 44 -3.75 -7.00 -16.14
N LEU A 45 -4.53 -6.07 -16.70
CA LEU A 45 -5.90 -5.79 -16.26
C LEU A 45 -6.95 -6.52 -17.10
N CYS A 46 -6.86 -6.44 -18.43
CA CYS A 46 -7.84 -7.06 -19.34
C CYS A 46 -7.41 -8.40 -19.93
N LEU A 47 -6.15 -8.82 -19.73
CA LEU A 47 -5.56 -10.09 -20.20
C LEU A 47 -5.57 -10.32 -21.73
N SER A 48 -6.15 -9.41 -22.52
CA SER A 48 -6.04 -9.38 -23.98
C SER A 48 -4.71 -8.80 -24.43
N GLN A 49 -4.41 -8.96 -25.72
CA GLN A 49 -3.28 -8.29 -26.36
C GLN A 49 -3.37 -6.77 -26.11
N VAL A 50 -2.23 -6.19 -25.78
CA VAL A 50 -2.16 -4.80 -25.34
C VAL A 50 -2.37 -3.81 -26.48
N THR A 51 -3.19 -2.79 -26.24
CA THR A 51 -3.40 -1.66 -27.15
C THR A 51 -2.82 -0.40 -26.50
N ASP A 52 -1.97 0.34 -27.22
CA ASP A 52 -1.20 1.48 -26.69
C ASP A 52 -0.52 1.16 -25.34
N PRO A 53 0.51 0.29 -25.36
CA PRO A 53 1.05 -0.29 -24.15
C PRO A 53 1.80 0.72 -23.29
N VAL A 54 1.48 0.70 -22.00
CA VAL A 54 2.16 1.49 -20.96
C VAL A 54 2.63 0.56 -19.85
N ALA A 55 3.75 0.89 -19.21
CA ALA A 55 4.30 0.13 -18.10
C ALA A 55 4.41 0.93 -16.81
N CYS A 56 4.33 0.21 -15.68
CA CYS A 56 4.71 0.74 -14.38
C CYS A 56 6.24 0.70 -14.19
N SER A 57 6.76 1.34 -13.14
CA SER A 57 8.18 1.33 -12.75
C SER A 57 8.74 -0.06 -12.48
N LYS A 58 7.90 -1.03 -12.09
CA LYS A 58 8.28 -2.45 -11.93
C LYS A 58 8.16 -3.30 -13.21
N GLY A 59 7.82 -2.71 -14.36
CA GLY A 59 7.77 -3.43 -15.64
C GLY A 59 6.49 -4.24 -15.89
N HIS A 60 5.38 -3.90 -15.23
CA HIS A 60 4.06 -4.47 -15.54
C HIS A 60 3.40 -3.70 -16.68
N ILE A 61 2.95 -4.41 -17.72
CA ILE A 61 2.36 -3.84 -18.95
C ILE A 61 0.83 -3.76 -18.89
N TYR A 62 0.27 -2.64 -19.32
CA TYR A 62 -1.16 -2.37 -19.37
C TYR A 62 -1.55 -1.70 -20.69
N CYS A 63 -2.81 -1.83 -21.08
CA CYS A 63 -3.40 -0.89 -22.03
C CYS A 63 -3.51 0.48 -21.35
N ARG A 64 -3.23 1.57 -22.08
CA ARG A 64 -3.36 2.93 -21.54
C ARG A 64 -4.72 3.19 -20.92
N GLU A 65 -5.80 2.79 -21.60
CA GLU A 65 -7.17 2.97 -21.11
C GLU A 65 -7.44 2.21 -19.81
N CYS A 66 -7.04 0.93 -19.72
CA CYS A 66 -7.28 0.10 -18.54
C CYS A 66 -6.52 0.63 -17.33
N CYS A 67 -5.27 1.07 -17.54
CA CYS A 67 -4.48 1.64 -16.46
C CYS A 67 -5.10 2.95 -15.96
N LEU A 68 -5.51 3.84 -16.86
CA LEU A 68 -6.11 5.12 -16.49
C LEU A 68 -7.46 4.95 -15.79
N SER A 69 -8.32 4.03 -16.26
CA SER A 69 -9.61 3.76 -15.61
C SER A 69 -9.41 3.19 -14.20
N ASN A 70 -8.44 2.30 -14.02
CA ASN A 70 -8.08 1.77 -12.71
C ASN A 70 -7.55 2.87 -11.78
N LEU A 71 -6.66 3.76 -12.28
CA LEU A 71 -6.17 4.90 -11.51
C LEU A 71 -7.29 5.86 -11.08
N ILE A 72 -8.28 6.09 -11.94
CA ILE A 72 -9.46 6.93 -11.61
C ILE A 72 -10.29 6.27 -10.52
N SER A 73 -10.58 4.96 -10.66
CA SER A 73 -11.30 4.19 -9.65
C SER A 73 -10.60 4.19 -8.29
N GLN A 74 -9.28 3.97 -8.28
CA GLN A 74 -8.49 4.03 -7.05
C GLN A 74 -8.52 5.43 -6.42
N LYS A 75 -8.43 6.50 -7.22
CA LYS A 75 -8.54 7.87 -6.69
C LYS A 75 -9.91 8.15 -6.09
N ALA A 76 -10.99 7.70 -6.73
CA ALA A 76 -12.34 7.84 -6.19
C ALA A 76 -12.51 7.08 -4.86
N SER A 77 -11.98 5.85 -4.78
CA SER A 77 -11.96 5.07 -3.54
C SER A 77 -11.16 5.75 -2.43
N ILE A 78 -9.96 6.26 -2.75
CA ILE A 78 -9.13 7.04 -1.83
C ILE A 78 -9.88 8.27 -1.32
N GLU A 79 -10.58 8.98 -2.19
CA GLU A 79 -11.34 10.17 -1.82
C GLU A 79 -12.54 9.84 -0.93
N ALA A 80 -13.23 8.74 -1.22
CA ALA A 80 -14.31 8.22 -0.37
C ALA A 80 -13.79 7.81 1.02
N GLN A 81 -12.65 7.12 1.08
CA GLN A 81 -11.98 6.77 2.33
C GLN A 81 -11.55 8.00 3.11
N LYS A 82 -10.99 9.03 2.47
CA LYS A 82 -10.64 10.30 3.14
C LYS A 82 -11.87 10.97 3.75
N ARG A 83 -12.98 11.04 3.02
CA ARG A 83 -14.25 11.58 3.56
C ARG A 83 -14.79 10.76 4.72
N GLU A 84 -14.57 9.45 4.73
CA GLU A 84 -14.97 8.59 5.84
C GLU A 84 -14.08 8.79 7.07
N MET A 85 -12.78 8.93 6.87
CA MET A 85 -11.81 9.27 7.91
C MET A 85 -12.14 10.62 8.54
N GLU A 86 -12.35 11.66 7.74
CA GLU A 86 -12.74 13.00 8.23
C GLU A 86 -14.06 12.97 9.01
N ARG A 87 -15.07 12.24 8.51
CA ARG A 87 -16.34 12.04 9.25
C ARG A 87 -16.15 11.30 10.57
N TRP A 88 -15.20 10.36 10.63
CA TRP A 88 -14.88 9.63 11.85
C TRP A 88 -14.14 10.53 12.85
N GLU A 89 -13.16 11.30 12.40
CA GLU A 89 -12.42 12.28 13.21
C GLU A 89 -13.35 13.35 13.79
N GLU A 90 -14.32 13.85 13.02
CA GLU A 90 -15.32 14.80 13.51
C GLU A 90 -16.18 14.19 14.61
N ARG A 91 -16.66 12.95 14.43
CA ARG A 91 -17.43 12.24 15.47
C ARG A 91 -16.60 12.03 16.74
N GLU A 92 -15.32 11.66 16.59
CA GLU A 92 -14.41 11.49 17.72
C GLU A 92 -14.17 12.81 18.45
N ARG A 93 -14.06 13.93 17.71
CA ARG A 93 -13.90 15.27 18.28
C ARG A 93 -15.14 15.68 19.09
N VAL A 94 -16.33 15.53 18.54
CA VAL A 94 -17.60 15.83 19.24
C VAL A 94 -17.76 14.95 20.48
N GLU A 95 -17.51 13.64 20.39
CA GLU A 95 -17.58 12.73 21.54
C GLU A 95 -16.55 13.13 22.63
N ARG A 96 -15.35 13.55 22.23
CA ARG A 96 -14.32 14.03 23.15
C ARG A 96 -14.70 15.35 23.83
N GLU A 97 -15.40 16.24 23.15
CA GLU A 97 -15.94 17.48 23.74
C GLU A 97 -17.11 17.20 24.69
N GLU A 98 -18.02 16.30 24.31
CA GLU A 98 -19.14 15.88 25.15
C GLU A 98 -18.67 15.17 26.43
N THR A 99 -17.67 14.30 26.33
CA THR A 99 -17.08 13.62 27.50
C THR A 99 -16.41 14.62 28.45
N LYS A 100 -15.65 15.59 27.92
CA LYS A 100 -15.09 16.68 28.73
C LYS A 100 -16.17 17.53 29.39
N ALA A 101 -17.26 17.85 28.67
CA ALA A 101 -18.39 18.60 29.22
C ALA A 101 -19.09 17.84 30.36
N LYS A 102 -19.33 16.53 30.18
CA LYS A 102 -19.90 15.66 31.23
C LYS A 102 -19.00 15.56 32.46
N ALA A 103 -17.68 15.48 32.27
CA ALA A 103 -16.74 15.50 33.39
C ALA A 103 -16.77 16.83 34.15
N ARG A 104 -16.83 17.96 33.43
CA ARG A 104 -16.98 19.29 34.03
C ARG A 104 -18.26 19.43 34.83
N GLU A 105 -19.38 18.98 34.26
CA GLU A 105 -20.67 18.99 34.94
C GLU A 105 -20.64 18.14 36.22
N ARG A 106 -19.99 16.98 36.18
CA ARG A 106 -19.83 16.12 37.37
C ARG A 106 -19.04 16.81 38.48
N VAL A 107 -17.94 17.50 38.13
CA VAL A 107 -17.15 18.30 39.08
C VAL A 107 -17.99 19.42 39.70
N ILE A 108 -18.79 20.12 38.90
CA ILE A 108 -19.69 21.18 39.38
C ILE A 108 -20.74 20.59 40.34
N GLN A 109 -21.38 19.48 39.98
CA GLN A 109 -22.38 18.84 40.85
C GLN A 109 -21.78 18.35 42.17
N ASP A 110 -20.57 17.80 42.16
CA ASP A 110 -19.90 17.36 43.39
C ASP A 110 -19.46 18.55 44.26
N PHE A 111 -19.05 19.66 43.62
CA PHE A 111 -18.77 20.92 44.31
C PHE A 111 -20.03 21.52 44.94
N GLU A 112 -21.15 21.59 44.21
CA GLU A 112 -22.44 22.09 44.70
C GLU A 112 -22.97 21.24 45.86
N LYS A 113 -22.90 19.90 45.77
CA LYS A 113 -23.24 18.99 46.87
C LYS A 113 -22.34 19.22 48.09
N GLY A 114 -21.05 19.45 47.87
CA GLY A 114 -20.09 19.78 48.94
C GLY A 114 -20.38 21.11 49.63
N MET A 115 -20.90 22.11 48.89
CA MET A 115 -21.29 23.41 49.44
C MET A 115 -22.67 23.38 50.13
N ALA A 116 -23.64 22.64 49.58
CA ALA A 116 -25.01 22.56 50.10
C ALA A 116 -25.11 21.81 51.44
N LEU A 117 -24.16 20.92 51.75
CA LEU A 117 -24.10 20.17 53.01
C LEU A 117 -23.45 20.95 54.17
N GLY A 118 -23.27 22.27 54.07
CA GLY A 118 -22.80 23.13 55.17
C GLY A 118 -21.44 22.73 55.77
N GLY A 119 -20.67 21.91 55.05
CA GLY A 119 -19.51 21.21 55.56
C GLY A 119 -18.24 22.05 55.47
N THR A 120 -17.46 22.01 56.54
CA THR A 120 -16.10 22.56 56.72
C THR A 120 -15.03 21.99 55.76
N ALA A 121 -15.42 21.55 54.56
CA ALA A 121 -14.59 20.93 53.54
C ALA A 121 -13.89 21.94 52.61
N GLY A 122 -14.16 23.25 52.74
CA GLY A 122 -13.40 24.31 52.05
C GLY A 122 -11.94 24.43 52.48
N ARG A 123 -11.49 23.66 53.48
CA ARG A 123 -10.09 23.66 53.98
C ARG A 123 -9.12 22.77 53.18
N GLY A 124 -9.60 22.02 52.19
CA GLY A 124 -8.76 21.04 51.45
C GLY A 124 -8.00 21.57 50.23
N ILE A 125 -8.30 22.79 49.74
CA ILE A 125 -7.74 23.30 48.47
C ILE A 125 -6.30 23.84 48.62
N MET A 126 -5.79 23.99 49.84
CA MET A 126 -4.39 24.36 50.09
C MET A 126 -3.82 23.58 51.27
N ARG A 127 -3.43 22.33 51.03
CA ARG A 127 -2.48 21.66 51.92
C ARG A 127 -1.24 21.34 51.11
N ASN A 128 -0.38 22.34 51.01
CA ASN A 128 1.00 22.16 50.55
C ASN A 128 1.70 21.25 51.58
N GLU A 129 2.28 20.14 51.14
CA GLU A 129 3.00 19.21 52.00
C GLU A 129 4.43 19.66 52.34
N ASP A 130 4.79 20.91 52.05
CA ASP A 130 6.09 21.49 52.41
C ASP A 130 5.90 22.83 53.15
N ALA A 131 5.61 22.77 54.46
CA ALA A 131 5.88 23.87 55.40
C ALA A 131 5.83 23.37 56.85
N GLU A 132 6.97 22.89 57.34
CA GLU A 132 7.15 22.54 58.74
C GLU A 132 7.30 23.81 59.61
N LYS A 133 6.40 23.95 60.60
CA LYS A 133 6.47 24.71 61.86
C LYS A 133 7.09 26.12 61.86
N LYS A 134 6.24 27.13 62.14
CA LYS A 134 6.32 27.97 63.37
C LYS A 134 5.14 28.96 63.46
N GLY A 135 4.54 29.00 64.65
CA GLY A 135 4.22 30.25 65.34
C GLY A 135 3.02 31.10 64.91
N GLU A 136 2.06 31.17 65.83
CA GLU A 136 1.30 32.36 66.24
C GLU A 136 0.15 32.95 65.40
N LYS A 137 -0.81 33.45 66.18
CA LYS A 137 -2.10 34.03 65.80
C LYS A 137 -1.91 35.30 64.98
N GLY A 138 -2.60 35.39 63.84
CA GLY A 138 -2.75 36.63 63.07
C GLY A 138 -3.98 36.55 62.18
N VAL A 139 -5.02 37.28 62.56
CA VAL A 139 -6.23 37.53 61.78
C VAL A 139 -5.87 38.45 60.61
N GLY A 140 -6.36 38.12 59.41
CA GLY A 140 -6.42 39.06 58.28
C GLY A 140 -5.27 38.98 57.29
N SER A 141 -5.06 37.83 56.65
CA SER A 141 -4.31 37.79 55.38
C SER A 141 -5.30 37.91 54.22
N GLN A 142 -5.17 38.97 53.44
CA GLN A 142 -5.94 39.24 52.24
C GLN A 142 -5.67 38.13 51.22
N PHE A 143 -6.62 37.20 51.10
CA PHE A 143 -6.54 36.03 50.23
C PHE A 143 -6.42 36.51 48.77
N LYS A 144 -5.23 36.38 48.18
CA LYS A 144 -5.03 36.59 46.75
C LYS A 144 -5.26 35.25 46.05
N LEU A 145 -6.35 35.16 45.32
CA LEU A 145 -6.67 34.01 44.49
C LEU A 145 -5.70 34.00 43.30
N ASP A 146 -4.68 33.16 43.35
CA ASP A 146 -3.78 32.97 42.22
C ASP A 146 -4.49 32.11 41.15
N GLU A 147 -4.80 32.74 40.03
CA GLU A 147 -5.51 32.13 38.90
C GLU A 147 -4.84 30.85 38.39
N SER A 148 -3.50 30.82 38.38
CA SER A 148 -2.71 29.64 37.97
C SER A 148 -2.85 28.42 38.90
N ILE A 149 -3.18 28.63 40.18
CA ILE A 149 -3.40 27.54 41.15
C ILE A 149 -4.82 26.99 40.97
N VAL A 150 -5.79 27.87 40.71
CA VAL A 150 -7.17 27.49 40.40
C VAL A 150 -7.23 26.68 39.09
N GLU A 151 -6.48 27.08 38.06
CA GLU A 151 -6.38 26.35 36.80
C GLU A 151 -5.76 24.94 36.95
N LYS A 152 -4.74 24.79 37.80
CA LYS A 152 -4.16 23.47 38.09
C LYS A 152 -5.13 22.58 38.85
N ALA A 153 -5.79 23.12 39.88
CA ALA A 153 -6.75 22.40 40.69
C ALA A 153 -7.98 21.95 39.88
N THR A 154 -8.48 22.81 38.98
CA THR A 154 -9.58 22.48 38.06
C THR A 154 -9.19 21.38 37.08
N ARG A 155 -7.99 21.45 36.48
CA ARG A 155 -7.50 20.40 35.57
C ARG A 155 -7.32 19.04 36.26
N GLU A 156 -6.82 19.02 37.49
CA GLU A 156 -6.70 17.79 38.28
C GLU A 156 -8.06 17.21 38.69
N ALA A 157 -9.02 18.06 39.01
CA ALA A 157 -10.40 17.64 39.31
C ALA A 157 -11.10 17.08 38.07
N GLU A 158 -10.92 17.71 36.90
CA GLU A 158 -11.41 17.23 35.60
C GLU A 158 -10.81 15.85 35.25
N GLU A 159 -9.51 15.65 35.42
CA GLU A 159 -8.85 14.36 35.12
C GLU A 159 -9.32 13.24 36.06
N LYS A 160 -9.49 13.54 37.35
CA LYS A 160 -10.01 12.58 38.33
C LYS A 160 -11.46 12.21 38.03
N ALA A 161 -12.31 13.18 37.67
CA ALA A 161 -13.69 12.92 37.28
C ALA A 161 -13.78 12.07 35.99
N MET A 162 -12.89 12.30 35.02
CA MET A 162 -12.80 11.47 33.81
C MET A 162 -12.45 10.01 34.12
N LYS A 163 -11.51 9.74 35.04
CA LYS A 163 -11.14 8.38 35.44
C LYS A 163 -12.28 7.65 36.14
N VAL A 164 -13.00 8.31 37.05
CA VAL A 164 -14.17 7.72 37.74
C VAL A 164 -15.27 7.38 36.73
N LEU A 165 -15.56 8.27 35.78
CA LEU A 165 -16.53 8.00 34.72
C LEU A 165 -16.10 6.85 33.81
N GLU A 166 -14.80 6.73 33.52
CA GLU A 166 -14.27 5.61 32.73
C GLU A 166 -14.41 4.28 33.48
N GLU A 167 -14.07 4.24 34.76
CA GLU A 167 -14.24 3.07 35.63
C GLU A 167 -15.72 2.64 35.71
N GLU A 168 -16.63 3.56 36.01
CA GLU A 168 -18.08 3.32 36.03
C GLU A 168 -18.59 2.78 34.68
N GLN A 169 -18.11 3.34 33.56
CA GLN A 169 -18.46 2.83 32.23
C GLN A 169 -17.88 1.43 31.97
N THR A 170 -16.67 1.12 32.44
CA THR A 170 -16.10 -0.22 32.28
C THR A 170 -16.83 -1.25 33.12
N GLU A 171 -17.27 -0.90 34.33
CA GLU A 171 -18.08 -1.77 35.19
C GLU A 171 -19.48 -2.01 34.61
N ALA A 172 -20.13 -0.96 34.09
CA ALA A 172 -21.40 -1.07 33.39
C ALA A 172 -21.30 -1.91 32.10
N ARG A 173 -20.17 -1.87 31.40
CA ARG A 173 -19.89 -2.75 30.25
C ARG A 173 -19.65 -4.19 30.69
N LYS A 174 -18.93 -4.42 31.79
CA LYS A 174 -18.71 -5.77 32.36
C LYS A 174 -20.02 -6.44 32.77
N ALA A 175 -20.94 -5.70 33.37
CA ALA A 175 -22.25 -6.22 33.78
C ALA A 175 -23.13 -6.72 32.62
N LYS A 176 -22.93 -6.20 31.39
CA LYS A 176 -23.69 -6.59 30.19
C LYS A 176 -23.13 -7.85 29.50
N LEU A 177 -21.98 -8.38 29.93
CA LEU A 177 -21.28 -9.50 29.26
C LEU A 177 -21.94 -10.87 29.42
N ALA A 178 -22.96 -11.02 30.28
CA ALA A 178 -23.60 -12.31 30.52
C ALA A 178 -24.26 -12.94 29.27
N ALA A 179 -24.53 -12.14 28.22
CA ALA A 179 -25.17 -12.60 26.99
C ALA A 179 -24.55 -11.99 25.71
N PHE A 180 -23.21 -12.01 25.63
CA PHE A 180 -22.40 -11.45 24.52
C PHE A 180 -22.74 -11.97 23.10
N TRP A 181 -23.40 -13.12 22.99
CA TRP A 181 -23.74 -13.80 21.74
C TRP A 181 -25.04 -13.29 21.10
N LEU A 182 -25.82 -12.45 21.80
CA LEU A 182 -26.95 -11.73 21.20
C LEU A 182 -26.42 -10.48 20.48
N PRO A 183 -26.73 -10.28 19.18
CA PRO A 183 -26.27 -9.11 18.42
C PRO A 183 -26.54 -7.76 19.10
N SER A 184 -27.65 -7.62 19.83
CA SER A 184 -28.02 -6.41 20.59
C SER A 184 -27.17 -6.15 21.85
N LEU A 185 -26.42 -7.15 22.32
CA LEU A 185 -25.55 -7.09 23.49
C LEU A 185 -24.08 -7.37 23.13
N THR A 186 -23.76 -7.42 21.83
CA THR A 186 -22.38 -7.48 21.38
C THR A 186 -21.67 -6.18 21.76
N PRO A 187 -20.53 -6.23 22.45
CA PRO A 187 -19.77 -5.04 22.79
C PRO A 187 -19.21 -4.47 21.49
N GLU A 188 -19.70 -3.30 21.11
CA GLU A 188 -19.10 -2.51 20.04
C GLU A 188 -17.70 -2.10 20.50
N ALA A 189 -16.68 -2.73 19.93
CA ALA A 189 -15.31 -2.26 20.07
C ALA A 189 -15.23 -0.90 19.39
N LYS A 190 -14.91 0.16 20.15
CA LYS A 190 -14.60 1.46 19.56
C LYS A 190 -13.48 1.23 18.55
N MET A 191 -13.77 1.51 17.28
CA MET A 191 -12.76 1.43 16.24
C MET A 191 -11.61 2.34 16.69
N GLY A 192 -10.43 1.75 16.89
CA GLY A 192 -9.26 2.51 17.33
C GLY A 192 -8.89 3.59 16.30
N PRO A 193 -8.01 4.53 16.66
CA PRO A 193 -7.57 5.58 15.76
C PRO A 193 -7.13 4.97 14.44
N MET A 194 -7.91 5.26 13.39
CA MET A 194 -7.59 4.80 12.06
C MET A 194 -6.28 5.46 11.67
N LYS A 195 -5.23 4.66 11.50
CA LYS A 195 -3.89 5.17 11.20
C LYS A 195 -3.94 5.97 9.90
N ASP A 196 -3.26 7.11 9.88
CA ASP A 196 -3.02 7.90 8.67
C ASP A 196 -2.21 7.09 7.65
N ILE A 197 -2.90 6.28 6.86
CA ILE A 197 -2.29 5.57 5.75
C ILE A 197 -2.13 6.59 4.63
N LYS A 198 -0.91 6.75 4.11
CA LYS A 198 -0.66 7.57 2.93
C LYS A 198 -1.40 6.96 1.74
N LEU A 199 -2.61 7.47 1.48
CA LEU A 199 -3.46 7.01 0.39
C LEU A 199 -2.86 7.44 -0.95
N GLN A 200 -2.12 6.53 -1.57
CA GLN A 200 -1.58 6.63 -2.92
C GLN A 200 -2.23 5.58 -3.82
N THR A 201 -2.29 5.86 -5.11
CA THR A 201 -2.71 4.86 -6.09
C THR A 201 -1.62 3.78 -6.22
N LEU A 202 -2.01 2.51 -6.15
CA LEU A 202 -1.12 1.36 -6.07
C LEU A 202 -1.33 0.41 -7.24
N CYS A 203 -0.24 -0.14 -7.76
CA CYS A 203 -0.26 -1.31 -8.61
C CYS A 203 -0.25 -2.55 -7.74
N HIS A 204 -1.31 -3.35 -7.82
CA HIS A 204 -1.47 -4.61 -7.06
C HIS A 204 -0.94 -5.84 -7.80
N VAL A 205 -0.38 -5.67 -8.99
CA VAL A 205 0.30 -6.75 -9.70
C VAL A 205 1.60 -7.07 -8.97
N GLY A 206 1.73 -8.33 -8.56
CA GLY A 206 2.87 -8.90 -7.86
C GLY A 206 2.74 -9.06 -6.35
N ALA A 207 3.80 -9.60 -5.75
CA ALA A 207 3.83 -9.91 -4.32
C ALA A 207 3.77 -8.66 -3.42
N GLN A 208 4.21 -7.50 -3.92
CA GLN A 208 4.30 -6.26 -3.16
C GLN A 208 3.69 -5.08 -3.93
N PRO A 209 2.57 -4.51 -3.43
CA PRO A 209 1.97 -3.31 -3.99
C PRO A 209 2.98 -2.16 -4.08
N HIS A 210 2.90 -1.36 -5.12
CA HIS A 210 3.80 -0.22 -5.31
C HIS A 210 3.08 0.99 -5.88
N PRO A 211 3.52 2.21 -5.55
CA PRO A 211 2.86 3.42 -6.00
C PRO A 211 2.98 3.60 -7.51
N ILE A 212 1.86 3.94 -8.15
CA ILE A 212 1.77 4.20 -9.59
C ILE A 212 0.92 5.45 -9.80
N SER A 213 1.34 6.33 -10.72
CA SER A 213 0.62 7.54 -11.08
C SER A 213 0.63 7.76 -12.59
N ARG A 214 -0.24 8.63 -13.10
CA ARG A 214 -0.29 8.95 -14.55
C ARG A 214 1.05 9.44 -15.12
N LYS A 215 1.83 10.19 -14.33
CA LYS A 215 3.11 10.76 -14.76
C LYS A 215 4.26 9.77 -14.72
N THR A 216 4.12 8.70 -13.93
CA THR A 216 5.15 7.66 -13.78
C THR A 216 4.96 6.51 -14.76
N LEU A 217 3.93 6.55 -15.61
CA LEU A 217 3.71 5.55 -16.65
C LEU A 217 4.74 5.73 -17.75
N LEU A 218 5.37 4.62 -18.12
CA LEU A 218 6.38 4.56 -19.16
C LEU A 218 5.73 4.06 -20.45
N PRO A 219 5.96 4.72 -21.60
CA PRO A 219 5.51 4.18 -22.89
C PRO A 219 6.29 2.90 -23.20
N VAL A 220 5.61 1.94 -23.81
CA VAL A 220 6.21 0.68 -24.25
C VAL A 220 6.03 0.58 -25.76
N ILE A 221 7.03 0.05 -26.45
CA ILE A 221 7.04 -0.19 -27.89
C ILE A 221 7.47 -1.63 -28.08
N LEU A 222 6.50 -2.46 -28.48
CA LEU A 222 6.71 -3.85 -28.86
C LEU A 222 6.78 -3.91 -30.38
N THR A 223 7.88 -4.45 -30.90
CA THR A 223 8.05 -4.68 -32.34
C THR A 223 7.45 -6.03 -32.70
N TYR A 224 6.59 -6.08 -33.71
CA TYR A 224 6.00 -7.31 -34.22
C TYR A 224 6.53 -7.61 -35.63
N PRO A 225 6.72 -8.89 -35.99
CA PRO A 225 7.02 -9.24 -37.38
C PRO A 225 5.77 -9.04 -38.26
N PRO A 226 5.91 -8.99 -39.59
CA PRO A 226 4.79 -8.66 -40.51
C PRO A 226 3.65 -9.70 -40.54
N ASN A 227 3.73 -10.79 -39.76
CA ASN A 227 2.72 -11.84 -39.72
C ASN A 227 1.66 -11.55 -38.64
N LEU A 228 0.38 -11.61 -39.02
CA LEU A 228 -0.80 -11.14 -38.25
C LEU A 228 -1.06 -11.83 -36.89
N LYS A 229 -0.44 -12.99 -36.61
CA LYS A 229 -0.62 -13.75 -35.35
C LYS A 229 0.67 -13.88 -34.53
N ALA A 230 1.65 -13.04 -34.81
CA ALA A 230 2.98 -13.26 -34.30
C ALA A 230 3.23 -12.61 -32.93
N LYS A 231 4.13 -13.25 -32.18
CA LYS A 231 4.64 -12.76 -30.90
C LYS A 231 5.58 -11.56 -31.13
N PRO A 232 5.76 -10.69 -30.12
CA PRO A 232 6.71 -9.60 -30.22
C PRO A 232 8.15 -10.14 -30.39
N ILE A 233 8.96 -9.41 -31.14
CA ILE A 233 10.37 -9.73 -31.43
C ILE A 233 11.30 -8.65 -30.89
N CYS A 234 12.54 -9.04 -30.59
CA CYS A 234 13.60 -8.12 -30.22
C CYS A 234 14.04 -7.31 -31.46
N PRO A 235 14.06 -5.97 -31.42
CA PRO A 235 14.48 -5.17 -32.57
C PRO A 235 15.96 -5.35 -32.93
N SER A 236 16.81 -5.72 -31.96
CA SER A 236 18.26 -5.83 -32.19
C SER A 236 18.70 -7.17 -32.78
N CYS A 237 18.02 -8.27 -32.43
CA CYS A 237 18.43 -9.63 -32.83
C CYS A 237 17.31 -10.42 -33.49
N SER A 238 16.13 -9.83 -33.71
CA SER A 238 14.93 -10.45 -34.28
C SER A 238 14.40 -11.70 -33.53
N LYS A 239 14.98 -12.04 -32.39
CA LYS A 239 14.55 -13.19 -31.57
C LYS A 239 13.19 -12.92 -30.95
N GLU A 240 12.32 -13.92 -30.97
CA GLU A 240 11.01 -13.85 -30.31
C GLU A 240 11.15 -13.58 -28.81
N LEU A 241 10.39 -12.61 -28.32
CA LEU A 241 10.28 -12.29 -26.91
C LEU A 241 9.19 -13.16 -26.29
N SER A 242 9.57 -13.87 -25.23
CA SER A 242 8.67 -14.75 -24.48
C SER A 242 9.00 -14.68 -23.00
N ASN A 243 8.08 -15.15 -22.15
CA ASN A 243 8.27 -15.16 -20.70
C ASN A 243 9.39 -16.09 -20.22
N ALA A 244 9.91 -16.96 -21.09
CA ALA A 244 11.02 -17.85 -20.73
C ALA A 244 12.27 -17.03 -20.35
N ASN A 245 12.64 -16.05 -21.18
CA ASN A 245 13.78 -15.16 -20.92
C ASN A 245 13.31 -13.80 -20.42
N THR A 246 14.09 -13.15 -19.56
CA THR A 246 13.74 -11.78 -19.16
C THR A 246 13.89 -10.85 -20.35
N SER A 247 12.90 -9.99 -20.54
CA SER A 247 12.96 -8.90 -21.52
C SER A 247 13.01 -7.60 -20.74
N PHE A 248 13.70 -6.61 -21.26
CA PHE A 248 13.91 -5.33 -20.59
C PHE A 248 13.23 -4.22 -21.37
N LEU A 249 12.46 -3.40 -20.67
CA LEU A 249 11.98 -2.10 -21.14
C LEU A 249 13.09 -1.08 -20.90
N LEU A 250 13.44 -0.35 -21.96
CA LEU A 250 14.43 0.70 -21.91
C LEU A 250 13.75 2.06 -21.78
N SER A 251 14.00 2.78 -20.70
CA SER A 251 13.44 4.10 -20.40
C SER A 251 14.55 5.13 -20.21
N SER A 252 14.58 6.15 -21.07
CA SER A 252 15.42 7.34 -20.89
C SER A 252 14.64 8.42 -20.13
N ARG A 253 15.14 8.84 -18.96
CA ARG A 253 14.58 9.98 -18.19
C ARG A 253 15.19 11.32 -18.60
N SER A 254 16.25 11.31 -19.41
CA SER A 254 16.94 12.50 -19.88
C SER A 254 16.55 12.84 -21.32
N PRO A 255 16.18 14.10 -21.62
CA PRO A 255 16.15 14.57 -23.00
C PRO A 255 17.56 14.51 -23.59
N LEU A 256 17.66 14.26 -24.89
CA LEU A 256 18.91 14.21 -25.64
C LEU A 256 19.57 15.61 -25.68
N ALA A 257 20.21 16.02 -24.58
CA ALA A 257 20.88 17.30 -24.45
C ALA A 257 22.16 17.15 -23.63
N SER A 258 23.06 16.26 -24.06
CA SER A 258 24.48 16.29 -23.70
C SER A 258 25.25 15.34 -24.64
N ILE A 259 25.36 15.73 -25.91
CA ILE A 259 26.51 15.27 -26.70
C ILE A 259 27.64 16.19 -26.26
N ASP A 260 28.40 15.77 -25.26
CA ASP A 260 29.66 16.41 -24.89
C ASP A 260 30.68 16.12 -26.00
N MET A 261 30.71 16.96 -27.03
CA MET A 261 31.91 17.14 -27.84
C MET A 261 32.75 18.20 -27.13
N GLY A 262 33.93 17.79 -26.65
CA GLY A 262 34.91 18.66 -26.04
C GLY A 262 35.20 19.89 -26.91
N GLY A 263 35.14 21.05 -26.28
CA GLY A 263 35.40 22.35 -26.90
C GLY A 263 35.30 23.42 -25.83
N GLU A 264 36.44 23.71 -25.19
CA GLU A 264 36.67 24.91 -24.41
C GLU A 264 36.26 26.13 -25.26
N ASP A 265 35.27 26.90 -24.82
CA ASP A 265 35.30 28.36 -24.84
C ASP A 265 33.99 28.98 -24.33
N GLY A 266 34.14 29.84 -23.33
CA GLY A 266 33.04 30.50 -22.66
C GLY A 266 32.28 31.50 -23.54
N ARG A 267 30.95 31.41 -23.54
CA ARG A 267 30.07 32.60 -23.65
C ARG A 267 28.64 32.27 -23.21
N ARG A 268 28.24 32.86 -22.08
CA ARG A 268 26.85 32.92 -21.62
C ARG A 268 25.98 33.58 -22.70
N LYS A 269 25.07 32.83 -23.33
CA LYS A 269 24.01 33.39 -24.18
C LYS A 269 22.62 33.04 -23.64
N LYS A 270 21.89 34.13 -23.41
CA LYS A 270 20.46 34.37 -23.19
C LYS A 270 19.52 33.16 -23.34
N LYS A 271 18.77 32.90 -22.25
CA LYS A 271 17.62 32.00 -22.12
C LYS A 271 16.52 32.41 -23.12
N GLN A 272 16.49 31.77 -24.28
CA GLN A 272 15.30 31.79 -25.16
C GLN A 272 14.36 30.65 -24.73
N LYS A 273 13.07 30.97 -24.73
CA LYS A 273 11.93 30.11 -24.42
C LYS A 273 11.88 28.99 -25.47
N LYS A 274 12.58 27.88 -25.19
CA LYS A 274 12.61 26.69 -26.01
C LYS A 274 11.23 26.03 -25.97
N ASP A 275 10.64 25.83 -27.13
CA ASP A 275 9.45 25.02 -27.30
C ASP A 275 9.64 23.67 -26.60
N ARG A 276 8.56 23.23 -25.94
CA ARG A 276 8.49 22.05 -25.10
C ARG A 276 8.63 20.79 -25.95
N GLU A 277 9.84 20.48 -26.40
CA GLU A 277 10.18 19.14 -26.87
C GLU A 277 10.09 18.20 -25.67
N ASP A 278 9.06 17.36 -25.65
CA ASP A 278 8.91 16.31 -24.66
C ASP A 278 10.19 15.46 -24.64
N PRO A 279 10.77 15.15 -23.47
CA PRO A 279 11.95 14.29 -23.41
C PRO A 279 11.57 12.98 -24.08
N LEU A 280 12.30 12.58 -25.13
CA LEU A 280 12.14 11.29 -25.76
C LEU A 280 12.35 10.22 -24.68
N VAL A 281 11.26 9.68 -24.15
CA VAL A 281 11.28 8.50 -23.30
C VAL A 281 11.36 7.34 -24.27
N CYS A 282 12.53 6.73 -24.37
CA CYS A 282 12.67 5.43 -25.01
C CYS A 282 11.62 4.48 -24.40
N GLY A 283 10.95 3.70 -25.25
CA GLY A 283 9.98 2.69 -24.83
C GLY A 283 10.28 1.30 -25.39
N HIS A 284 11.43 1.13 -26.04
CA HIS A 284 11.76 -0.11 -26.75
C HIS A 284 11.99 -1.28 -25.78
N VAL A 285 11.43 -2.43 -26.14
CA VAL A 285 11.63 -3.68 -25.40
C VAL A 285 12.67 -4.54 -26.10
N ILE A 286 13.67 -4.99 -25.34
CA ILE A 286 14.83 -5.74 -25.84
C ILE A 286 15.01 -7.02 -25.02
N CYS A 287 15.54 -8.08 -25.63
CA CYS A 287 15.86 -9.31 -24.90
C CYS A 287 17.06 -9.12 -23.94
N GLN A 288 17.15 -9.99 -22.93
CA GLN A 288 18.27 -9.98 -21.97
C GLN A 288 19.65 -10.00 -22.65
N VAL A 289 19.85 -10.85 -23.66
CA VAL A 289 21.16 -10.99 -24.33
C VAL A 289 21.60 -9.67 -24.94
N CYS A 290 20.74 -9.00 -25.71
CA CYS A 290 21.06 -7.71 -26.33
C CYS A 290 21.17 -6.58 -25.29
N THR A 291 20.46 -6.69 -24.17
CA THR A 291 20.63 -5.75 -23.06
C THR A 291 22.03 -5.86 -22.48
N ASP A 292 22.52 -7.09 -22.28
CA ASP A 292 23.83 -7.37 -21.70
C ASP A 292 24.98 -7.07 -22.66
N THR A 293 24.82 -7.37 -23.95
CA THR A 293 25.91 -7.23 -24.94
C THR A 293 25.98 -5.87 -25.61
N ILE A 294 24.87 -5.13 -25.73
CA ILE A 294 24.81 -3.86 -26.48
C ILE A 294 24.49 -2.70 -25.54
N VAL A 295 23.38 -2.77 -24.81
CA VAL A 295 22.86 -1.63 -24.04
C VAL A 295 23.69 -1.34 -22.79
N LYS A 296 24.13 -2.37 -22.07
CA LYS A 296 25.01 -2.21 -20.89
C LYS A 296 26.35 -1.56 -21.20
N PRO A 297 27.14 -2.03 -22.19
CA PRO A 297 28.44 -1.42 -22.48
C PRO A 297 28.32 -0.02 -23.12
N GLN A 298 27.32 0.21 -23.97
CA GLN A 298 27.17 1.51 -24.65
C GLN A 298 26.39 2.54 -23.84
N GLY A 299 25.59 2.13 -22.86
CA GLY A 299 24.72 3.03 -22.09
C GLY A 299 23.65 3.73 -22.94
N ARG A 300 23.28 3.13 -24.09
CA ARG A 300 22.37 3.72 -25.09
C ARG A 300 21.41 2.68 -25.65
N CYS A 301 20.26 3.15 -26.14
CA CYS A 301 19.28 2.29 -26.82
C CYS A 301 19.81 1.85 -28.17
N SER A 302 19.66 0.57 -28.53
CA SER A 302 20.07 0.08 -29.86
C SER A 302 19.12 0.48 -31.00
N VAL A 303 17.98 1.10 -30.72
CA VAL A 303 16.97 1.48 -31.74
C VAL A 303 16.91 2.99 -31.93
N CYS A 304 16.89 3.76 -30.84
CA CYS A 304 16.73 5.22 -30.88
C CYS A 304 17.95 5.97 -30.33
N GLU A 305 19.03 5.27 -29.99
CA GLU A 305 20.30 5.84 -29.47
C GLU A 305 20.17 6.71 -28.22
N ALA A 306 18.99 6.78 -27.61
CA ALA A 306 18.74 7.51 -26.37
C ALA A 306 19.63 6.99 -25.25
N ARG A 307 20.15 7.91 -24.43
CA ARG A 307 20.98 7.58 -23.26
C ARG A 307 20.14 6.86 -22.21
N ILE A 308 20.60 5.69 -21.77
CA ILE A 308 19.90 4.86 -20.79
C ILE A 308 20.79 4.68 -19.58
N GLU A 309 20.29 5.16 -18.44
CA GLU A 309 20.88 4.95 -17.12
C GLU A 309 20.54 3.55 -16.60
N GLU A 310 21.23 3.12 -15.53
CA GLU A 310 21.03 1.78 -14.97
C GLU A 310 19.58 1.55 -14.52
N GLU A 311 18.98 2.56 -13.88
CA GLU A 311 17.58 2.57 -13.44
C GLU A 311 16.58 2.58 -14.60
N GLY A 312 17.03 3.02 -15.79
CA GLY A 312 16.24 3.01 -17.01
C GLY A 312 16.09 1.63 -17.65
N ARG A 313 16.77 0.60 -17.11
CA ARG A 313 16.70 -0.78 -17.59
C ARG A 313 15.72 -1.57 -16.71
N ILE A 314 14.46 -1.57 -17.09
CA ILE A 314 13.38 -2.13 -16.27
C ILE A 314 13.05 -3.54 -16.76
N PRO A 315 13.26 -4.61 -15.95
CA PRO A 315 12.86 -5.95 -16.36
C PRO A 315 11.33 -6.04 -16.44
N LEU A 316 10.83 -6.61 -17.53
CA LEU A 316 9.40 -6.87 -17.68
C LEU A 316 8.97 -8.01 -16.75
N GLY A 317 7.82 -7.81 -16.09
CA GLY A 317 7.23 -8.80 -15.20
C GLY A 317 6.87 -10.09 -15.94
N LYS A 318 7.20 -11.24 -15.36
CA LYS A 318 6.86 -12.58 -15.87
C LYS A 318 5.72 -13.23 -15.10
N GLU A 319 4.92 -12.41 -14.43
CA GLU A 319 3.95 -12.95 -13.47
C GLU A 319 2.82 -13.73 -14.15
N GLY A 320 2.40 -14.80 -13.48
CA GLY A 320 1.27 -15.61 -13.92
C GLY A 320 -0.05 -14.87 -13.72
N THR A 321 -1.11 -15.40 -14.34
CA THR A 321 -2.48 -15.05 -13.94
C THR A 321 -2.68 -15.52 -12.49
N GLY A 322 -3.60 -14.93 -11.72
CA GLY A 322 -3.73 -15.04 -10.23
C GLY A 322 -3.76 -16.46 -9.59
N PHE A 323 -3.59 -17.52 -10.36
CA PHE A 323 -3.40 -18.92 -9.94
C PHE A 323 -1.93 -19.38 -9.94
N ALA A 324 -1.01 -18.65 -10.57
CA ALA A 324 0.40 -18.98 -10.68
C ALA A 324 1.25 -17.86 -10.06
N ALA A 325 1.82 -18.11 -8.88
CA ALA A 325 2.76 -17.18 -8.26
C ALA A 325 3.95 -16.92 -9.18
N ALA A 326 4.44 -15.67 -9.20
CA ALA A 326 5.53 -15.24 -10.06
C ALA A 326 6.76 -16.18 -9.95
N GLY A 327 7.25 -16.68 -11.08
CA GLY A 327 8.50 -17.45 -11.17
C GLY A 327 8.41 -18.92 -10.75
N GLY A 328 7.28 -19.40 -10.23
CA GLY A 328 7.07 -20.80 -9.90
C GLY A 328 6.19 -21.49 -10.95
N ALA A 329 6.73 -22.50 -11.63
CA ALA A 329 5.88 -23.43 -12.38
C ALA A 329 5.07 -24.36 -11.46
N GLU A 330 5.00 -24.09 -10.15
CA GLU A 330 4.34 -24.92 -9.15
C GLU A 330 3.21 -24.14 -8.47
N VAL A 331 1.97 -24.64 -8.55
CA VAL A 331 0.88 -24.16 -7.69
C VAL A 331 1.04 -24.78 -6.30
N ARG A 332 1.11 -23.94 -5.26
CA ARG A 332 0.97 -24.39 -3.86
C ARG A 332 -0.33 -23.81 -3.31
N LYS A 333 -1.28 -24.67 -2.91
CA LYS A 333 -2.47 -24.22 -2.18
C LYS A 333 -2.08 -23.95 -0.72
N SER A 334 -1.86 -22.69 -0.36
CA SER A 334 -1.76 -22.28 1.04
C SER A 334 -3.17 -22.08 1.60
N VAL A 335 -3.89 -23.15 1.90
CA VAL A 335 -5.14 -23.03 2.65
C VAL A 335 -4.76 -22.96 4.13
N THR A 336 -4.94 -21.79 4.75
CA THR A 336 -5.16 -21.73 6.19
C THR A 336 -6.54 -22.32 6.43
N ALA A 337 -6.59 -23.63 6.69
CA ALA A 337 -7.82 -24.26 7.12
C ALA A 337 -8.13 -23.72 8.52
N PHE A 338 -9.04 -22.75 8.61
CA PHE A 338 -9.74 -22.50 9.86
C PHE A 338 -10.58 -23.74 10.12
N ARG A 339 -10.03 -24.62 10.94
CA ARG A 339 -10.78 -25.72 11.53
C ARG A 339 -11.66 -25.06 12.59
N VAL A 340 -12.95 -24.96 12.30
CA VAL A 340 -13.98 -24.59 13.28
C VAL A 340 -14.00 -25.60 14.40
#